data_AF-A0A960B8R4-F1
#
_entry.id   AF-A0A960B8R4-F1
#
_cell.length_a   1.000
_cell.length_b   1.000
_cell.length_c   1.000
_cell.angle_alpha   90.00
_cell.angle_beta   90.00
_cell.angle_gamma   90.00
#
_symmetry.space_group_name_H-M   'P 1'
#
loop_
_entity.id
_entity.type
_entity.pdbx_description
1 polymer ?
#
loop_
_entity_poly.entity_id
_entity_poly.type
_entity_poly.pdbx_seq_one_letter_code
_entity_poly.pdbx_strand_id
1 'polypeptide(L)'
;MTASERPGRDPRPSEAFTTTADTILPFERAGVRVTVRRALEQADAIAHRFLTDALTSSLACQWRGRADVLEWCRPRPTDYTGRATAAELAARDARLAADAARCRSHARLLEEGAGADLRAELAAMLAAEGVA
;
A
#
# COMPACT_ATOMS: atom_id res chain seq x y z
N MET A 1 40.15 -84.73 -12.43
CA MET A 1 40.41 -83.54 -11.60
C MET A 1 40.47 -82.34 -12.54
N THR A 2 39.62 -81.37 -12.25
CA THR A 2 39.21 -80.24 -13.10
C THR A 2 40.23 -79.11 -13.11
N ALA A 3 40.62 -78.64 -14.28
CA ALA A 3 41.17 -77.30 -14.48
C ALA A 3 40.46 -76.68 -15.68
N SER A 4 39.49 -75.80 -15.39
CA SER A 4 38.74 -75.03 -16.37
C SER A 4 39.49 -73.71 -16.60
N GLU A 5 40.21 -73.64 -17.71
CA GLU A 5 40.84 -72.41 -18.19
C GLU A 5 39.75 -71.41 -18.61
N ARG A 6 39.72 -70.24 -17.96
CA ARG A 6 38.88 -69.11 -18.38
C ARG A 6 39.69 -68.25 -19.37
N PRO A 7 39.10 -67.82 -20.50
CA PRO A 7 39.76 -66.92 -21.42
C PRO A 7 39.83 -65.49 -20.85
N GLY A 8 40.91 -64.80 -21.21
CA GLY A 8 41.27 -63.46 -20.78
C GLY A 8 40.14 -62.44 -20.96
N ARG A 9 39.92 -61.66 -19.89
CA ARG A 9 39.01 -60.51 -19.88
C ARG A 9 39.78 -59.31 -20.41
N ASP A 10 39.50 -58.91 -21.64
CA ASP A 10 39.91 -57.60 -22.15
C ASP A 10 39.37 -56.49 -21.22
N PRO A 11 40.17 -55.50 -20.83
CA PRO A 11 39.66 -54.31 -20.17
C PRO A 11 38.89 -53.49 -21.21
N ARG A 12 37.56 -53.50 -21.12
CA ARG A 12 36.75 -52.49 -21.84
C ARG A 12 37.25 -51.10 -21.41
N PRO A 13 37.43 -50.15 -22.34
CA PRO A 13 37.63 -48.76 -21.95
C PRO A 13 36.41 -48.35 -21.11
N SER A 14 36.69 -47.85 -19.91
CA SER A 14 35.71 -47.14 -19.11
C SER A 14 35.32 -45.89 -19.89
N GLU A 15 34.29 -45.99 -20.71
CA GLU A 15 33.58 -44.82 -21.18
C GLU A 15 33.08 -44.13 -19.93
N ALA A 16 33.80 -43.07 -19.57
CA ALA A 16 33.33 -42.06 -18.66
C ALA A 16 31.95 -41.63 -19.20
N PHE A 17 30.90 -42.11 -18.53
CA PHE A 17 29.59 -41.50 -18.63
C PHE A 17 29.74 -40.15 -17.92
N THR A 18 30.36 -39.19 -18.60
CA THR A 18 30.30 -37.79 -18.22
C THR A 18 28.85 -37.41 -18.35
N THR A 19 28.17 -37.44 -17.21
CA THR A 19 26.84 -36.89 -16.98
C THR A 19 26.70 -35.59 -17.77
N THR A 20 25.95 -35.66 -18.87
CA THR A 20 25.46 -34.54 -19.69
C THR A 20 24.42 -33.74 -18.90
N ALA A 21 24.72 -33.37 -17.65
CA ALA A 21 23.88 -32.49 -16.84
C ALA A 21 24.52 -31.11 -16.61
N ASP A 22 25.80 -30.93 -16.92
CA ASP A 22 26.49 -29.64 -16.79
C ASP A 22 26.41 -28.75 -18.04
N THR A 23 25.83 -29.26 -19.14
CA THR A 23 25.58 -28.48 -20.36
C THR A 23 24.13 -28.00 -20.45
N ILE A 24 23.46 -27.76 -19.31
CA ILE A 24 22.32 -26.82 -19.30
C ILE A 24 22.93 -25.41 -19.24
N LEU A 25 22.95 -24.78 -20.40
CA LEU A 25 23.69 -23.57 -20.73
C LEU A 25 23.49 -22.45 -19.69
N PRO A 26 24.56 -21.79 -19.21
CA PRO A 26 24.45 -20.64 -18.28
C PRO A 26 23.57 -19.50 -18.81
N PHE A 27 23.36 -19.43 -20.13
CA PHE A 27 22.49 -18.47 -20.80
C PHE A 27 20.99 -18.63 -20.45
N GLU A 28 20.49 -19.87 -20.33
CA GLU A 28 19.09 -20.11 -19.93
C GLU A 28 18.86 -19.69 -18.48
N ARG A 29 19.82 -19.96 -17.59
CA ARG A 29 19.76 -19.51 -16.19
C ARG A 29 19.85 -17.99 -16.06
N ALA A 30 20.61 -17.30 -16.91
CA ALA A 30 20.71 -15.84 -16.92
C ALA A 30 19.40 -15.19 -17.41
N GLY A 31 18.80 -15.70 -18.50
CA GLY A 31 17.50 -15.25 -19.00
C GLY A 31 16.37 -15.45 -17.99
N VAL A 32 16.36 -16.59 -17.30
CA VAL A 32 15.41 -16.85 -16.20
C VAL A 32 15.61 -15.87 -15.03
N ARG A 33 16.85 -15.58 -14.63
CA ARG A 33 17.12 -14.59 -13.55
C ARG A 33 16.66 -13.18 -13.91
N VAL A 34 16.86 -12.73 -15.16
CA VAL A 34 16.40 -11.42 -15.63
C VAL A 34 14.87 -11.35 -15.64
N THR A 35 14.20 -12.40 -16.12
CA THR A 35 12.73 -12.48 -16.12
C THR A 35 12.16 -12.51 -14.70
N VAL A 36 12.74 -13.30 -13.80
CA VAL A 36 12.32 -13.35 -12.39
C VAL A 36 12.54 -12.00 -11.71
N ARG A 37 13.69 -11.34 -11.91
CA ARG A 37 13.92 -10.01 -11.34
C ARG A 37 12.90 -8.99 -11.83
N ARG A 38 12.64 -8.94 -13.13
CA ARG A 38 11.63 -8.03 -13.71
C ARG A 38 10.23 -8.33 -13.18
N ALA A 39 9.88 -9.60 -13.03
CA ALA A 39 8.60 -9.99 -12.44
C ALA A 39 8.47 -9.56 -10.97
N LEU A 40 9.56 -9.64 -10.19
CA LEU A 40 9.58 -9.15 -8.81
C LEU A 40 9.45 -7.61 -8.75
N GLU A 41 10.18 -6.87 -9.58
CA GLU A 41 10.06 -5.40 -9.66
C GLU A 41 8.62 -4.97 -10.04
N GLN A 42 7.98 -5.70 -10.96
CA GLN A 42 6.59 -5.47 -11.32
C GLN A 42 5.63 -5.80 -10.17
N ALA A 43 5.87 -6.90 -9.46
CA ALA A 43 5.07 -7.27 -8.29
C ALA A 43 5.17 -6.21 -7.20
N ASP A 44 6.37 -5.69 -6.93
CA ASP A 44 6.60 -4.62 -5.95
C ASP A 44 5.89 -3.32 -6.35
N ALA A 45 5.96 -2.93 -7.63
CA ALA A 45 5.26 -1.74 -8.11
C ALA A 45 3.73 -1.87 -7.99
N ILE A 46 3.19 -3.05 -8.30
CA ILE A 46 1.76 -3.35 -8.14
C ILE A 46 1.37 -3.33 -6.66
N ALA A 47 2.16 -3.98 -5.80
CA ALA A 47 1.92 -4.02 -4.37
C ALA A 47 1.94 -2.61 -3.75
N HIS A 48 2.93 -1.79 -4.12
CA HIS A 48 3.02 -0.41 -3.66
C HIS A 48 1.81 0.41 -4.09
N ARG A 49 1.40 0.32 -5.36
CA ARG A 49 0.21 1.01 -5.87
C ARG A 49 -1.05 0.54 -5.15
N PHE A 50 -1.25 -0.77 -5.02
CA PHE A 50 -2.41 -1.33 -4.33
C PHE A 50 -2.50 -0.84 -2.88
N LEU A 51 -1.38 -0.87 -2.14
CA LEU A 51 -1.33 -0.37 -0.76
C LEU A 51 -1.61 1.13 -0.69
N THR A 52 -1.06 1.91 -1.63
CA THR A 52 -1.32 3.36 -1.70
C THR A 52 -2.80 3.64 -1.91
N ASP A 53 -3.42 2.97 -2.90
CA ASP A 53 -4.84 3.15 -3.22
C ASP A 53 -5.73 2.71 -2.04
N ALA A 54 -5.40 1.58 -1.40
CA ALA A 54 -6.15 1.08 -0.25
C ALA A 54 -6.08 2.03 0.96
N LEU A 55 -4.89 2.54 1.26
CA LEU A 55 -4.67 3.48 2.36
C LEU A 55 -5.37 4.82 2.10
N THR A 56 -5.22 5.37 0.90
CA THR A 56 -5.89 6.62 0.50
C THR A 56 -7.41 6.50 0.60
N SER A 57 -7.98 5.41 0.10
CA SER A 57 -9.42 5.14 0.18
C SER A 57 -9.89 4.99 1.64
N SER A 58 -9.13 4.26 2.47
CA SER A 58 -9.44 4.11 3.89
C SER A 58 -9.41 5.45 4.62
N LEU A 59 -8.39 6.28 4.36
CA LEU A 59 -8.27 7.61 4.95
C LEU A 59 -9.43 8.52 4.54
N ALA A 60 -9.83 8.53 3.26
CA ALA A 60 -10.97 9.31 2.80
C ALA A 60 -12.27 8.94 3.55
N CYS A 61 -12.50 7.64 3.76
CA CYS A 61 -13.63 7.15 4.54
C CYS A 61 -13.58 7.65 6.01
N GLN A 62 -12.40 7.61 6.65
CA GLN A 62 -12.22 8.12 8.01
C GLN A 62 -12.53 9.62 8.10
N TRP A 63 -12.08 10.42 7.14
CA TRP A 63 -12.35 11.86 7.11
C TRP A 63 -13.84 12.18 6.91
N ARG A 64 -14.55 11.41 6.07
CA ARG A 64 -16.01 11.50 5.96
C ARG A 64 -16.69 11.19 7.29
N GLY A 65 -16.30 10.08 7.94
CA GLY A 65 -16.84 9.72 9.26
C GLY A 65 -16.62 10.79 10.32
N ARG A 66 -15.45 11.46 10.33
CA ARG A 66 -15.19 12.60 11.22
C ARG A 66 -16.11 13.79 10.93
N ALA A 67 -16.34 14.11 9.65
CA ALA A 67 -17.28 15.16 9.26
C ALA A 67 -18.71 14.86 9.77
N ASP A 68 -19.15 13.60 9.67
CA ASP A 68 -20.46 13.17 10.13
C ASP A 68 -20.60 13.29 11.64
N VAL A 69 -19.56 12.95 12.41
CA VAL A 69 -19.54 13.14 13.87
C VAL A 69 -19.62 14.62 14.23
N LEU A 70 -18.86 15.48 13.55
CA LEU A 70 -18.90 16.93 13.79
C LEU A 70 -20.29 17.52 13.49
N GLU A 71 -20.91 17.10 12.40
CA GLU A 71 -22.28 17.47 12.04
C GLU A 71 -23.29 16.98 13.08
N TRP A 72 -23.13 15.74 13.56
CA TRP A 72 -23.98 15.16 14.59
C TRP A 72 -23.90 15.93 15.92
N CYS A 73 -22.71 16.42 16.27
CA CYS A 73 -22.44 17.23 17.47
C CYS A 73 -22.96 18.68 17.39
N ARG A 74 -23.51 19.11 16.25
CA ARG A 74 -24.04 20.47 16.11
C ARG A 74 -25.21 20.70 17.07
N PRO A 75 -25.30 21.88 17.72
CA PRO A 75 -26.37 22.17 18.67
C PRO A 75 -27.75 22.11 18.01
N ARG A 76 -28.71 21.43 18.65
CA ARG A 76 -30.11 21.37 18.22
C ARG A 76 -31.00 22.20 19.14
N PRO A 77 -32.15 22.71 18.66
CA PRO A 77 -33.09 23.47 19.49
C PRO A 77 -33.60 22.71 20.72
N THR A 78 -33.61 21.39 20.67
CA THR A 78 -34.09 20.50 21.75
C THR A 78 -32.99 20.11 22.74
N ASP A 79 -31.73 20.48 22.50
CA ASP A 79 -30.63 20.07 23.36
C ASP A 79 -30.61 20.88 24.66
N TYR A 80 -30.21 20.25 25.77
CA TYR A 80 -29.95 20.97 27.00
C TYR A 80 -28.60 21.70 26.90
N THR A 81 -28.64 23.04 26.91
CA THR A 81 -27.47 23.90 26.67
C THR A 81 -26.90 24.52 27.95
N GLY A 82 -27.52 24.27 29.10
CA GLY A 82 -27.07 24.78 30.40
C GLY A 82 -27.09 26.30 30.47
N ARG A 83 -25.93 26.91 30.73
CA ARG A 83 -25.76 28.38 30.83
C ARG A 83 -25.29 29.04 29.53
N ALA A 84 -25.15 28.27 28.45
CA ALA A 84 -24.68 28.81 27.18
C ALA A 84 -25.72 29.77 26.59
N THR A 85 -25.27 30.95 26.17
CA THR A 85 -26.08 31.94 25.47
C THR A 85 -26.32 31.52 24.02
N ALA A 86 -27.36 32.10 23.39
CA ALA A 86 -27.64 31.85 21.97
C ALA A 86 -26.45 32.20 21.06
N ALA A 87 -25.73 33.28 21.38
CA ALA A 87 -24.54 33.70 20.63
C ALA A 87 -23.40 32.68 20.72
N GLU A 88 -23.15 32.12 21.91
CA GLU A 88 -22.13 31.08 22.10
C GLU A 88 -22.48 29.78 21.36
N LEU A 89 -23.77 29.41 21.37
CA LEU A 89 -24.25 28.25 20.62
C LEU A 89 -24.10 28.44 19.11
N ALA A 90 -24.45 29.62 18.59
CA ALA A 90 -24.27 29.96 17.18
C ALA A 90 -22.78 29.95 16.78
N ALA A 91 -21.91 30.50 17.63
CA ALA A 91 -20.46 30.46 17.39
C ALA A 91 -19.90 29.03 17.41
N ARG A 92 -20.39 28.17 18.31
CA ARG A 92 -20.04 26.75 18.36
C ARG A 92 -20.52 26.01 17.12
N ASP A 93 -21.75 26.25 16.70
CA ASP A 93 -22.34 25.68 15.49
C ASP A 93 -21.51 26.04 14.25
N ALA A 94 -21.17 27.32 14.10
CA ALA A 94 -20.35 27.80 12.99
C ALA A 94 -18.96 27.13 12.94
N ARG A 95 -18.31 26.93 14.10
CA ARG A 95 -17.02 26.21 14.17
C ARG A 95 -17.16 24.75 13.73
N LEU A 96 -18.13 24.03 14.29
CA LEU A 96 -18.37 22.62 13.93
C LEU A 96 -18.72 22.45 12.46
N ALA A 97 -19.54 23.34 11.90
CA ALA A 97 -19.85 23.35 10.48
C ALA A 97 -18.61 23.59 9.60
N ALA A 98 -17.74 24.53 9.99
CA ALA A 98 -16.49 24.80 9.29
C ALA A 98 -15.51 23.61 9.36
N ASP A 99 -15.37 22.98 10.54
CA ASP A 99 -14.56 21.78 10.72
C ASP A 99 -15.07 20.60 9.88
N ALA A 100 -16.40 20.39 9.86
CA ALA A 100 -17.01 19.35 9.05
C ALA A 100 -16.76 19.59 7.55
N ALA A 101 -16.87 20.84 7.09
CA ALA A 101 -16.55 21.20 5.71
C ALA A 101 -15.08 20.94 5.36
N ARG A 102 -14.14 21.28 6.25
CA ARG A 102 -12.71 20.97 6.08
C ARG A 102 -12.47 19.47 5.94
N CYS A 103 -13.10 18.66 6.79
CA CYS A 103 -12.99 17.20 6.73
C CYS A 103 -13.51 16.64 5.39
N ARG A 104 -14.62 17.18 4.87
CA ARG A 104 -15.15 16.78 3.55
C ARG A 104 -14.23 17.19 2.40
N SER A 105 -13.64 18.39 2.46
CA SER A 105 -12.63 18.83 1.47
C SER A 105 -11.44 17.86 1.45
N HIS A 106 -10.91 17.54 2.63
CA HIS A 106 -9.77 16.64 2.75
C HIS A 106 -10.08 15.22 2.21
N ALA A 107 -11.25 14.67 2.53
CA ALA A 107 -11.67 13.39 1.98
C ALA A 107 -11.74 13.40 0.43
N ARG A 108 -12.24 14.50 -0.14
CA ARG A 108 -12.34 14.68 -1.59
C ARG A 108 -10.96 14.71 -2.26
N LEU A 109 -10.00 15.43 -1.70
CA LEU A 109 -8.63 15.47 -2.25
C LEU A 109 -7.95 14.10 -2.27
N LEU A 110 -8.18 13.30 -1.22
CA LEU A 110 -7.70 11.92 -1.17
C LEU A 110 -8.31 11.08 -2.29
N GLU A 111 -9.63 11.21 -2.52
CA GLU A 111 -10.34 10.49 -3.59
C GLU A 111 -9.90 10.92 -5.00
N GLU A 112 -9.56 12.19 -5.19
CA GLU A 112 -9.06 12.73 -6.47
C GLU A 112 -7.58 12.38 -6.73
N GLY A 113 -6.89 11.75 -5.77
CA GLY A 113 -5.48 11.35 -5.92
C GLY A 113 -4.51 12.54 -5.92
N ALA A 114 -4.94 13.69 -5.43
CA ALA A 114 -4.22 14.96 -5.47
C ALA A 114 -3.15 15.05 -4.36
N GLY A 115 -2.25 14.06 -4.28
CA GLY A 115 -1.30 13.90 -3.16
C GLY A 115 -0.33 15.08 -2.96
N ALA A 116 -0.06 15.88 -4.01
CA ALA A 116 0.71 17.12 -3.91
C ALA A 116 -0.13 18.28 -3.35
N ASP A 117 -1.40 18.38 -3.77
CA ASP A 117 -2.35 19.38 -3.29
C ASP A 117 -2.75 19.13 -1.84
N LEU A 118 -2.79 17.86 -1.42
CA LEU A 118 -3.05 17.44 -0.04
C LEU A 118 -2.06 18.04 0.97
N ARG A 119 -0.77 18.16 0.60
CA ARG A 119 0.26 18.78 1.44
C ARG A 119 0.07 20.29 1.57
N ALA A 120 -0.27 20.96 0.47
CA ALA A 120 -0.51 22.40 0.45
C ALA A 120 -1.77 22.77 1.24
N GLU A 121 -2.83 21.98 1.11
CA GLU A 121 -4.09 22.22 1.82
C GLU A 121 -3.99 21.88 3.32
N LEU A 122 -3.22 20.84 3.69
CA LEU A 122 -2.88 20.58 5.09
C LEU A 122 -2.09 21.74 5.71
N ALA A 123 -1.13 22.30 4.99
CA ALA A 123 -0.38 23.48 5.43
C ALA A 123 -1.30 24.71 5.59
N ALA A 124 -2.27 24.90 4.68
CA ALA A 124 -3.24 25.98 4.78
C ALA A 124 -4.21 25.78 5.96
N MET A 125 -4.65 24.55 6.24
CA MET A 125 -5.47 24.23 7.40
C MET A 125 -4.73 24.49 8.71
N LEU A 126 -3.48 24.03 8.84
CA LEU A 126 -2.65 24.25 10.04
C LEU A 126 -2.37 25.74 10.27
N ALA A 127 -2.11 26.50 9.19
CA ALA A 127 -1.95 27.95 9.27
C ALA A 127 -3.23 28.66 9.72
N ALA A 128 -4.40 28.18 9.30
CA ALA A 128 -5.70 28.72 9.73
C ALA A 128 -6.03 28.41 11.20
N GLU A 129 -5.44 27.34 11.76
CA GLU A 129 -5.58 26.96 13.17
C GLU A 129 -4.58 27.70 14.09
N GLY A 130 -3.66 28.49 13.54
CA GLY A 130 -2.65 29.20 14.31
C GLY A 130 -1.57 28.29 14.92
N VAL A 131 -1.46 27.06 14.43
CA VAL A 131 -0.45 26.07 14.83
C VAL A 131 0.66 26.14 13.78
N ALA A 132 1.57 27.11 13.93
CA ALA A 132 2.79 27.25 13.12
C ALA A 132 4.02 27.23 14.02
#